data_AF-A0A1G1DBI7-F1
#
_entry.id   AF-A0A1G1DBI7-F1
#
_cell.length_a   1.000
_cell.length_b   1.000
_cell.length_c   1.000
_cell.angle_alpha   90.00
_cell.angle_beta   90.00
_cell.angle_gamma   90.00
#
_symmetry.space_group_name_H-M   'P 1'
#
loop_
_entity.id
_entity.type
_entity.pdbx_description
1 polymer ?
#
loop_
_entity_poly.entity_id
_entity_poly.type
_entity_poly.pdbx_seq_one_letter_code
_entity_poly.pdbx_strand_id
1 'polypeptide(L)'
;MELWKRIRQKLIGLIVFNILLWIINSFLYPLPVVFKVAFTVFTTGGFLILVLIDSFPVENWQGKRIFKNLILSLIYGTIFLGILWFYTSYYKFPGMFKMTIIVYTLLTILFLILIDLKPLKGKSGIRAINSMLFLFFIMGGGYTLMGWALPQFNPAYEIEKLKPKKFFIEEADEETILSVGGQVFKDYECFNCHDIEPGGIPKRGPALASVNIGDKEKIRESIVEPRKEIAKGYERETKTMPDYYGTQIEKNYLEALVRYLENIGKVRITTEKMPDGWWTDPKILREGYEIFEGIKNSDVACFSCHGKDGIPLMTEAANLRDTARMAALSDADLFKTVSEGRPDTPMAAWKDYLPNEEIWKVIAYINMFHHGGKAKAHKKGETLSPVAANQPVVPVIP
;
A
#
# COMPACT_ATOMS: atom_id res chain seq x y z
N MET A 1 -36.53 26.77 20.99
CA MET A 1 -35.81 28.04 21.24
C MET A 1 -34.71 27.90 22.30
N GLU A 2 -34.96 27.26 23.45
CA GLU A 2 -33.94 27.03 24.51
C GLU A 2 -32.72 26.20 24.05
N LEU A 3 -32.95 25.11 23.30
CA LEU A 3 -31.87 24.28 22.75
C LEU A 3 -30.95 25.08 21.81
N TRP A 4 -31.53 25.96 20.98
CA TRP A 4 -30.77 26.78 20.03
C TRP A 4 -29.94 27.86 20.71
N LYS A 5 -30.45 28.51 21.77
CA LYS A 5 -29.66 29.45 22.58
C LYS A 5 -28.45 28.74 23.22
N ARG A 6 -28.66 27.53 23.75
CA ARG A 6 -27.63 26.71 24.39
C ARG A 6 -26.56 26.24 23.38
N ILE A 7 -26.98 25.84 22.18
CA ILE A 7 -26.08 25.42 21.09
C ILE A 7 -25.29 26.61 20.51
N ARG A 8 -25.93 27.78 20.34
CA ARG A 8 -25.31 28.95 19.70
C ARG A 8 -24.10 29.50 20.47
N GLN A 9 -24.19 29.63 21.79
CA GLN A 9 -23.04 30.07 22.61
C GLN A 9 -21.86 29.10 22.51
N LYS A 10 -22.13 27.79 22.44
CA LYS A 10 -21.10 26.76 22.31
C LYS A 10 -20.45 26.74 20.94
N LEU A 11 -21.23 26.99 19.88
CA LEU A 11 -20.73 27.15 18.51
C LEU A 11 -19.76 28.33 18.41
N ILE A 12 -20.07 29.44 19.08
CA ILE A 12 -19.16 30.59 19.16
C ILE A 12 -17.86 30.19 19.89
N GLY A 13 -17.96 29.48 21.02
CA GLY A 13 -16.79 28.95 21.73
C GLY A 13 -15.93 28.01 20.88
N LEU A 14 -16.56 27.11 20.10
CA LEU A 14 -15.88 26.20 19.17
C LEU A 14 -15.12 26.96 18.08
N ILE A 15 -15.73 28.02 17.53
CA ILE A 15 -15.09 28.87 16.52
C ILE A 15 -13.88 29.57 17.11
N VAL A 16 -14.03 30.21 18.29
CA VAL A 16 -12.92 30.89 18.98
C VAL A 16 -11.78 29.92 19.33
N PHE A 17 -12.12 28.73 19.82
CA PHE A 17 -11.13 27.69 20.14
C PHE A 17 -10.37 27.20 18.89
N ASN A 18 -11.05 26.98 17.77
CA ASN A 18 -10.40 26.59 16.52
C ASN A 18 -9.54 27.71 15.93
N ILE A 19 -9.93 28.97 16.08
CA ILE A 19 -9.09 30.13 15.70
C ILE A 19 -7.81 30.16 16.55
N LEU A 20 -7.92 29.95 17.86
CA LEU A 20 -6.74 29.87 18.75
C LEU A 20 -5.83 28.70 18.40
N LEU A 21 -6.40 27.52 18.09
CA LEU A 21 -5.63 26.38 17.62
C LEU A 21 -4.93 26.64 16.30
N TRP A 22 -5.60 27.32 15.36
CA TRP A 22 -5.00 27.71 14.09
C TRP A 22 -3.81 28.66 14.30
N ILE A 23 -3.94 29.62 15.23
CA ILE A 23 -2.84 30.51 15.65
C ILE A 23 -1.70 29.69 16.27
N ILE A 24 -1.97 28.80 17.23
CA ILE A 24 -0.93 27.95 17.85
C ILE A 24 -0.23 27.08 16.80
N ASN A 25 -1.00 26.46 15.88
CA ASN A 25 -0.46 25.59 14.84
C ASN A 25 0.42 26.38 13.84
N SER A 26 0.16 27.67 13.65
CA SER A 26 1.03 28.55 12.85
C SER A 26 2.42 28.73 13.47
N PHE A 27 2.53 28.68 14.80
CA PHE A 27 3.82 28.70 15.52
C PHE A 27 4.51 27.33 15.57
N LEU A 28 3.79 26.25 15.28
CA LEU A 28 4.34 24.89 15.17
C LEU A 28 4.97 24.61 13.79
N TYR A 29 5.19 25.63 12.95
CA TYR A 29 5.78 25.51 11.60
C TYR A 29 7.01 24.58 11.47
N PRO A 30 7.97 24.51 12.43
CA PRO A 30 9.11 23.61 12.28
C PRO A 30 8.77 22.11 12.48
N LEU A 31 7.59 21.77 12.99
CA LEU A 31 7.21 20.37 13.18
C LEU A 31 6.77 19.69 11.86
N PRO A 32 7.06 18.38 11.70
CA PRO A 32 6.53 17.60 10.58
C PRO A 32 5.00 17.69 10.51
N VAL A 33 4.46 17.68 9.28
CA VAL A 33 3.01 17.83 9.01
C VAL A 33 2.17 16.87 9.85
N VAL A 34 2.65 15.64 10.09
CA VAL A 34 1.97 14.62 10.89
C VAL A 34 1.71 15.10 12.34
N PHE A 35 2.67 15.80 12.96
CA PHE A 35 2.51 16.29 14.33
C PHE A 35 1.54 17.46 14.42
N LYS A 36 1.56 18.36 13.44
CA LYS A 36 0.59 19.46 13.31
C LYS A 36 -0.83 18.93 13.13
N VAL A 37 -0.96 17.92 12.26
CA VAL A 37 -2.22 17.22 11.99
C VAL A 37 -2.73 16.51 13.25
N ALA A 38 -1.89 15.74 13.93
CA ALA A 38 -2.26 15.07 15.16
C ALA A 38 -2.75 16.09 16.21
N PHE A 39 -2.01 17.18 16.41
CA PHE A 39 -2.37 18.23 17.36
C PHE A 39 -3.76 18.82 17.08
N THR A 40 -4.05 19.20 15.83
CA THR A 40 -5.37 19.74 15.46
C THR A 40 -6.49 18.71 15.60
N VAL A 41 -6.28 17.47 15.16
CA VAL A 41 -7.31 16.42 15.26
C VAL A 41 -7.65 16.10 16.72
N PHE A 42 -6.65 15.94 17.59
CA PHE A 42 -6.89 15.61 18.99
C PHE A 42 -7.53 16.77 19.78
N THR A 43 -7.12 18.01 19.49
CA THR A 43 -7.65 19.19 20.20
C THR A 43 -9.03 19.60 19.70
N THR A 44 -9.23 19.75 18.38
CA THR A 44 -10.54 20.08 17.79
C THR A 44 -11.53 18.93 17.98
N GLY A 45 -11.10 17.69 17.74
CA GLY A 45 -11.93 16.49 17.96
C GLY A 45 -12.33 16.33 19.42
N GLY A 46 -11.37 16.50 20.35
CA GLY A 46 -11.64 16.46 21.79
C GLY A 46 -12.62 17.55 22.23
N PHE A 47 -12.47 18.78 21.75
CA PHE A 47 -13.39 19.87 22.07
C PHE A 47 -14.79 19.67 21.46
N LEU A 48 -14.87 19.13 20.23
CA LEU A 48 -16.16 18.78 19.62
C LEU A 48 -16.89 17.70 20.43
N ILE A 49 -16.16 16.69 20.92
CA ILE A 49 -16.69 15.66 21.82
C ILE A 49 -17.21 16.29 23.12
N LEU A 50 -16.47 17.22 23.73
CA LEU A 50 -16.93 17.93 24.93
C LEU A 50 -18.20 18.76 24.67
N VAL A 51 -18.28 19.45 23.53
CA VAL A 51 -19.48 20.19 23.12
C VAL A 51 -20.67 19.25 22.91
N LEU A 52 -20.45 18.07 22.33
CA LEU A 52 -21.47 17.05 22.13
C LEU A 52 -21.94 16.44 23.45
N ILE A 53 -21.02 16.06 24.34
CA ILE A 53 -21.33 15.55 25.69
C ILE A 53 -22.15 16.59 26.46
N ASP A 54 -21.78 17.87 26.43
CA ASP A 54 -22.53 18.90 27.17
C ASP A 54 -23.87 19.27 26.48
N SER A 55 -24.03 18.99 25.19
CA SER A 55 -25.26 19.28 24.43
C SER A 55 -26.28 18.14 24.48
N PHE A 56 -25.81 16.89 24.46
CA PHE A 56 -26.60 15.72 24.79
C PHE A 56 -25.85 14.90 25.85
N PRO A 57 -26.07 15.22 27.15
CA PRO A 57 -25.38 14.58 28.25
C PRO A 57 -25.63 13.08 28.23
N VAL A 58 -24.52 12.34 28.23
CA VAL A 58 -24.53 10.93 28.59
C VAL A 58 -24.78 10.90 30.09
N GLU A 59 -26.01 10.55 30.46
CA GLU A 59 -26.40 10.41 31.87
C GLU A 59 -25.81 9.11 32.43
N ASN A 60 -25.79 8.97 33.74
CA ASN A 60 -25.34 7.76 34.44
C ASN A 60 -26.04 6.50 33.90
N TRP A 61 -25.26 5.47 33.59
CA TRP A 61 -25.68 4.22 32.94
C TRP A 61 -26.41 3.26 33.91
N GLN A 62 -27.51 3.73 34.51
CA GLN A 62 -28.33 2.93 35.40
C GLN A 62 -29.79 2.86 34.95
N GLY A 63 -30.36 1.65 34.93
CA GLY A 63 -31.79 1.43 34.69
C GLY A 63 -32.19 1.52 33.21
N LYS A 64 -33.38 2.06 32.91
CA LYS A 64 -34.00 2.11 31.57
C LYS A 64 -33.23 2.99 30.54
N ARG A 65 -32.17 3.69 30.95
CA ARG A 65 -31.43 4.66 30.12
C ARG A 65 -30.18 4.09 29.43
N ILE A 66 -29.78 2.85 29.77
CA ILE A 66 -28.61 2.17 29.19
C ILE A 66 -28.70 2.12 27.65
N PHE A 67 -29.87 1.79 27.11
CA PHE A 67 -30.07 1.68 25.66
C PHE A 67 -29.94 3.04 24.96
N LYS A 68 -30.44 4.11 25.59
CA LYS A 68 -30.33 5.49 25.08
C LYS A 68 -28.86 5.93 25.04
N ASN A 69 -28.09 5.66 26.09
CA ASN A 69 -26.68 6.03 26.16
C ASN A 69 -25.83 5.23 25.17
N LEU A 70 -26.11 3.92 25.03
CA LEU A 70 -25.44 3.10 24.02
C LEU A 70 -25.66 3.64 22.61
N ILE A 71 -26.90 4.02 22.26
CA ILE A 71 -27.21 4.63 20.96
C ILE A 71 -26.45 5.95 20.79
N LEU A 72 -26.42 6.82 21.80
CA LEU A 72 -25.70 8.09 21.73
C LEU A 72 -24.18 7.89 21.54
N SER A 73 -23.58 6.94 22.27
CA SER A 73 -22.16 6.58 22.12
C SER A 73 -21.84 6.05 20.72
N LEU A 74 -22.72 5.23 20.13
CA LEU A 74 -22.57 4.75 18.76
C LEU A 74 -22.70 5.88 17.72
N ILE A 75 -23.64 6.80 17.92
CA ILE A 75 -23.80 7.98 17.05
C ILE A 75 -22.53 8.85 17.12
N TYR A 76 -22.06 9.20 18.32
CA TYR A 76 -20.85 9.99 18.48
C TYR A 76 -19.61 9.30 17.91
N GLY A 77 -19.48 7.99 18.16
CA GLY A 77 -18.41 7.18 17.60
C GLY A 77 -18.42 7.17 16.07
N THR A 78 -19.59 7.02 15.45
CA THR A 78 -19.74 7.01 13.99
C THR A 78 -19.41 8.38 13.38
N ILE A 79 -19.90 9.47 14.00
CA ILE A 79 -19.58 10.84 13.55
C ILE A 79 -18.08 11.10 13.64
N PHE A 80 -17.46 10.74 14.76
CA PHE A 80 -16.02 10.92 14.97
C PHE A 80 -15.19 10.09 13.98
N LEU A 81 -15.55 8.82 13.76
CA LEU A 81 -14.93 7.95 12.75
C LEU A 81 -15.08 8.52 11.34
N GLY A 82 -16.26 9.04 10.98
CA GLY A 82 -16.50 9.67 9.68
C GLY A 82 -15.61 10.91 9.47
N ILE A 83 -15.58 11.82 10.44
CA ILE A 83 -14.71 13.01 10.39
C ILE A 83 -13.25 12.58 10.22
N LEU A 84 -12.81 11.62 11.01
CA LEU A 84 -11.45 11.14 11.00
C LEU A 84 -11.08 10.43 9.68
N TRP A 85 -12.02 9.71 9.07
CA TRP A 85 -11.86 9.10 7.74
C TRP A 85 -11.69 10.13 6.63
N PHE A 86 -12.58 11.12 6.55
CA PHE A 86 -12.48 12.19 5.55
C PHE A 86 -11.19 13.00 5.75
N TYR A 87 -10.84 13.30 7.00
CA TYR A 87 -9.65 14.08 7.33
C TYR A 87 -8.35 13.33 6.99
N THR A 88 -8.23 12.05 7.37
CA THR A 88 -7.04 11.23 7.02
C THR A 88 -6.92 10.99 5.52
N SER A 89 -8.05 10.90 4.81
CA SER A 89 -8.06 10.77 3.35
C SER A 89 -7.63 12.06 2.66
N TYR A 90 -8.06 13.23 3.15
CA TYR A 90 -7.62 14.53 2.64
C TYR A 90 -6.09 14.72 2.72
N TYR A 91 -5.48 14.31 3.84
CA TYR A 91 -4.01 14.37 4.03
C TYR A 91 -3.24 13.18 3.45
N LYS A 92 -3.89 12.31 2.65
CA LYS A 92 -3.27 11.15 1.98
C LYS A 92 -2.48 10.24 2.93
N PHE A 93 -3.01 9.98 4.14
CA PHE A 93 -2.37 9.05 5.05
C PHE A 93 -2.26 7.64 4.42
N PRO A 94 -1.17 6.88 4.65
CA PRO A 94 -1.07 5.50 4.21
C PRO A 94 -2.21 4.63 4.79
N GLY A 95 -2.70 3.67 3.99
CA GLY A 95 -3.90 2.87 4.33
C GLY A 95 -3.81 2.17 5.68
N MET A 96 -2.64 1.62 6.02
CA MET A 96 -2.39 0.97 7.32
C MET A 96 -2.64 1.90 8.51
N PHE A 97 -2.26 3.18 8.41
CA PHE A 97 -2.50 4.13 9.49
C PHE A 97 -3.99 4.47 9.62
N LYS A 98 -4.72 4.63 8.50
CA LYS A 98 -6.18 4.86 8.56
C LYS A 98 -6.88 3.71 9.29
N MET A 99 -6.55 2.47 8.95
CA MET A 99 -7.10 1.27 9.59
C MET A 99 -6.76 1.20 11.07
N THR A 100 -5.50 1.46 11.41
CA THR A 100 -5.03 1.46 12.81
C THR A 100 -5.81 2.47 13.66
N ILE A 101 -6.01 3.69 13.16
CA ILE A 101 -6.75 4.72 13.91
C ILE A 101 -8.23 4.34 14.07
N ILE A 102 -8.87 3.77 13.05
CA ILE A 102 -10.25 3.27 13.15
C ILE A 102 -10.36 2.20 14.24
N VAL A 103 -9.46 1.20 14.24
CA VAL A 103 -9.46 0.11 15.23
C VAL A 103 -9.29 0.66 16.64
N TYR A 104 -8.32 1.54 16.88
CA TYR A 104 -8.13 2.14 18.20
C TYR A 104 -9.31 3.00 18.66
N THR A 105 -9.96 3.70 17.74
CA THR A 105 -11.16 4.50 18.05
C THR A 105 -12.32 3.60 18.47
N LEU A 106 -12.56 2.50 17.76
CA LEU A 106 -13.58 1.50 18.12
C LEU A 106 -13.28 0.84 19.48
N LEU A 107 -12.02 0.49 19.75
CA LEU A 107 -11.61 -0.04 21.05
C LEU A 107 -11.82 0.97 22.17
N THR A 108 -11.57 2.25 21.92
CA THR A 108 -11.79 3.32 22.91
C THR A 108 -13.28 3.49 23.22
N ILE A 109 -14.14 3.46 22.20
CA ILE A 109 -15.60 3.49 22.39
C ILE A 109 -16.05 2.28 23.21
N LEU A 110 -15.56 1.08 22.87
CA LEU A 110 -15.86 -0.13 23.63
C LEU A 110 -15.42 -0.01 25.09
N PHE A 111 -14.22 0.52 25.35
CA PHE A 111 -13.70 0.73 26.69
C PHE A 111 -14.55 1.71 27.51
N LEU A 112 -14.99 2.83 26.91
CA LEU A 112 -15.89 3.79 27.56
C LEU A 112 -17.23 3.14 27.91
N ILE A 113 -17.80 2.34 27.01
CA ILE A 113 -19.01 1.57 27.28
C ILE A 113 -18.79 0.63 28.48
N LEU A 114 -17.66 -0.09 28.51
CA LEU A 114 -17.34 -1.04 29.58
C LEU A 114 -17.19 -0.40 30.96
N ILE A 115 -16.56 0.78 31.06
CA ILE A 115 -16.43 1.52 32.33
C ILE A 115 -17.79 1.91 32.90
N ASP A 116 -18.69 2.31 32.02
CA ASP A 116 -19.99 2.82 32.41
C ASP A 116 -21.01 1.69 32.73
N LEU A 117 -20.74 0.46 32.30
CA LEU A 117 -21.60 -0.68 32.66
C LEU A 117 -21.60 -0.93 34.17
N LYS A 118 -22.76 -1.36 34.69
CA LYS A 118 -22.88 -1.70 36.11
C LYS A 118 -21.81 -2.74 36.49
N PRO A 119 -21.10 -2.54 37.62
CA PRO A 119 -20.21 -3.56 38.14
C PRO A 119 -20.97 -4.88 38.29
N LEU A 120 -20.40 -5.94 37.76
CA LEU A 120 -20.95 -7.28 37.97
C LEU A 120 -20.98 -7.57 39.48
N LYS A 121 -22.03 -8.24 39.95
CA LYS A 121 -22.08 -8.72 41.33
C LYS A 121 -20.85 -9.58 41.59
N GLY A 122 -20.17 -9.33 42.71
CA GLY A 122 -19.02 -10.13 43.14
C GLY A 122 -19.38 -11.61 43.16
N LYS A 123 -18.60 -12.43 42.44
CA LYS A 123 -18.74 -13.87 42.43
C LYS A 123 -17.71 -14.45 43.41
N SER A 124 -18.10 -15.45 44.20
CA SER A 124 -17.23 -16.15 45.14
C SER A 124 -17.27 -17.67 44.90
N GLY A 125 -16.27 -18.38 45.46
CA GLY A 125 -16.14 -19.83 45.33
C GLY A 125 -15.98 -20.30 43.89
N ILE A 126 -16.59 -21.43 43.55
CA ILE A 126 -16.45 -22.07 42.22
C ILE A 126 -16.95 -21.18 41.06
N ARG A 127 -17.94 -20.31 41.32
CA ARG A 127 -18.48 -19.39 40.29
C ARG A 127 -17.46 -18.32 39.91
N ALA A 128 -16.60 -17.92 40.83
CA ALA A 128 -15.50 -16.99 40.55
C ALA A 128 -14.45 -17.65 39.66
N ILE A 129 -14.05 -18.89 40.00
CA ILE A 129 -13.10 -19.70 39.24
C ILE A 129 -13.61 -19.90 37.80
N ASN A 130 -14.87 -20.32 37.63
CA ASN A 130 -15.46 -20.52 36.31
C ASN A 130 -15.49 -19.23 35.47
N SER A 131 -15.75 -18.08 36.11
CA SER A 131 -15.77 -16.78 35.41
C SER A 131 -14.36 -16.35 35.01
N MET A 132 -13.36 -16.63 35.84
CA MET A 132 -11.96 -16.35 35.54
C MET A 132 -11.43 -17.21 34.40
N LEU A 133 -11.70 -18.52 34.43
CA LEU A 133 -11.36 -19.44 33.35
C LEU A 133 -12.06 -19.06 32.04
N PHE A 134 -13.35 -18.74 32.09
CA PHE A 134 -14.09 -18.28 30.92
C PHE A 134 -13.47 -17.02 30.30
N LEU A 135 -13.15 -16.01 31.11
CA LEU A 135 -12.48 -14.79 30.62
C LEU A 135 -11.10 -15.11 30.04
N PHE A 136 -10.32 -15.97 30.71
CA PHE A 136 -9.00 -16.40 30.25
C PHE A 136 -9.08 -17.12 28.90
N PHE A 137 -10.01 -18.06 28.72
CA PHE A 137 -10.17 -18.75 27.45
C PHE A 137 -10.66 -17.84 26.33
N ILE A 138 -11.53 -16.87 26.63
CA ILE A 138 -11.97 -15.90 25.62
C ILE A 138 -10.84 -14.96 25.21
N MET A 139 -10.17 -14.34 26.19
CA MET A 139 -9.12 -13.35 25.88
C MET A 139 -7.85 -14.02 25.36
N GLY A 140 -7.40 -15.09 26.04
CA GLY A 140 -6.26 -15.88 25.62
C GLY A 140 -6.53 -16.58 24.30
N GLY A 141 -7.69 -17.23 24.15
CA GLY A 141 -8.09 -17.86 22.89
C GLY A 141 -8.18 -16.84 21.77
N GLY A 142 -8.83 -15.70 21.98
CA GLY A 142 -8.90 -14.61 21.00
C GLY A 142 -7.53 -14.08 20.60
N TYR A 143 -6.63 -13.86 21.56
CA TYR A 143 -5.25 -13.45 21.30
C TYR A 143 -4.49 -14.49 20.47
N THR A 144 -4.57 -15.78 20.84
CA THR A 144 -3.93 -16.87 20.11
C THR A 144 -4.51 -17.05 18.72
N LEU A 145 -5.84 -16.94 18.55
CA LEU A 145 -6.51 -17.08 17.27
C LEU A 145 -6.17 -15.92 16.33
N MET A 146 -6.11 -14.70 16.87
CA MET A 146 -5.66 -13.51 16.14
C MET A 146 -4.21 -13.67 15.69
N GLY A 147 -3.34 -14.13 16.61
CA GLY A 147 -1.96 -14.48 16.30
C GLY A 147 -1.91 -15.49 15.16
N TRP A 148 -2.60 -16.61 15.29
CA TRP A 148 -2.64 -17.68 14.29
C TRP A 148 -3.22 -17.25 12.93
N ALA A 149 -4.23 -16.37 12.91
CA ALA A 149 -4.88 -15.92 11.69
C ALA A 149 -4.05 -14.90 10.89
N LEU A 150 -3.11 -14.20 11.54
CA LEU A 150 -2.20 -13.29 10.86
C LEU A 150 -1.07 -14.06 10.16
N PRO A 151 -0.49 -13.52 9.07
CA PRO A 151 0.65 -14.13 8.40
C PRO A 151 1.76 -14.44 9.39
N GLN A 152 1.99 -15.73 9.63
CA GLN A 152 3.02 -16.18 10.56
C GLN A 152 4.38 -16.19 9.86
N PHE A 153 5.41 -15.81 10.61
CA PHE A 153 6.80 -15.98 10.19
C PHE A 153 7.02 -17.46 9.85
N ASN A 154 7.33 -17.75 8.59
CA ASN A 154 7.72 -19.09 8.16
C ASN A 154 9.25 -19.12 8.03
N PRO A 155 9.97 -19.76 8.98
CA PRO A 155 11.42 -19.77 8.95
C PRO A 155 11.98 -20.37 7.66
N ALA A 156 11.32 -21.38 7.09
CA ALA A 156 11.77 -22.02 5.86
C ALA A 156 11.66 -21.07 4.66
N TYR A 157 10.57 -20.30 4.56
CA TYR A 157 10.37 -19.29 3.53
C TYR A 157 11.38 -18.14 3.64
N GLU A 158 11.64 -17.66 4.85
CA GLU A 158 12.62 -16.59 5.08
C GLU A 158 14.05 -17.07 4.85
N ILE A 159 14.38 -18.32 5.22
CA ILE A 159 15.67 -18.94 4.89
C ILE A 159 15.82 -19.16 3.37
N GLU A 160 14.74 -19.45 2.66
CA GLU A 160 14.76 -19.59 1.20
C GLU A 160 15.05 -18.25 0.51
N LYS A 161 14.50 -17.13 1.01
CA LYS A 161 14.92 -15.78 0.60
C LYS A 161 16.40 -15.49 0.87
N LEU A 162 16.96 -16.05 1.94
CA LEU A 162 18.37 -15.88 2.30
C LEU A 162 19.32 -16.76 1.46
N LYS A 163 18.81 -17.76 0.73
CA LYS A 163 19.65 -18.50 -0.20
C LYS A 163 20.01 -17.53 -1.34
N PRO A 164 21.30 -17.24 -1.58
CA PRO A 164 21.68 -16.38 -2.68
C PRO A 164 21.20 -17.04 -3.97
N LYS A 165 20.18 -16.45 -4.61
CA LYS A 165 19.90 -16.76 -6.02
C LYS A 165 21.21 -16.46 -6.74
N LYS A 166 21.80 -17.45 -7.40
CA LYS A 166 23.05 -17.20 -8.12
C LYS A 166 22.70 -16.30 -9.31
N PHE A 167 23.14 -15.06 -9.25
CA PHE A 167 23.01 -14.10 -10.35
C PHE A 167 24.40 -13.87 -10.92
N PHE A 168 24.59 -14.22 -12.19
CA PHE A 168 25.83 -13.99 -12.92
C PHE A 168 25.58 -12.89 -13.93
N ILE A 169 26.25 -11.75 -13.75
CA ILE A 169 25.97 -10.58 -14.57
C ILE A 169 26.39 -10.78 -16.03
N GLU A 170 27.42 -11.59 -16.27
CA GLU A 170 27.94 -11.90 -17.61
C GLU A 170 26.97 -12.75 -18.45
N GLU A 171 26.04 -13.45 -17.81
CA GLU A 171 25.07 -14.35 -18.45
C GLU A 171 23.68 -13.69 -18.62
N ALA A 172 23.48 -12.50 -18.04
CA ALA A 172 22.18 -11.83 -17.99
C ALA A 172 22.06 -10.74 -19.07
N ASP A 173 20.87 -10.59 -19.65
CA ASP A 173 20.55 -9.49 -20.54
C ASP A 173 20.40 -8.16 -19.78
N GLU A 174 20.52 -7.03 -20.49
CA GLU A 174 20.49 -5.69 -19.87
C GLU A 174 19.22 -5.43 -19.07
N GLU A 175 18.07 -5.90 -19.53
CA GLU A 175 16.79 -5.72 -18.84
C GLU A 175 16.75 -6.50 -17.52
N THR A 176 17.24 -7.75 -17.53
CA THR A 176 17.41 -8.55 -16.32
C THR A 176 18.36 -7.88 -15.34
N ILE A 177 19.50 -7.35 -15.80
CA ILE A 177 20.47 -6.66 -14.94
C ILE A 177 19.83 -5.44 -14.27
N LEU A 178 19.10 -4.64 -15.04
CA LEU A 178 18.42 -3.44 -14.53
C LEU A 178 17.30 -3.79 -13.54
N SER A 179 16.52 -4.85 -13.81
CA SER A 179 15.49 -5.36 -12.89
C SER A 179 16.10 -5.84 -11.57
N VAL A 180 17.18 -6.63 -11.63
CA VAL A 180 17.92 -7.08 -10.44
C VAL A 180 18.47 -5.89 -9.65
N GLY A 181 19.06 -4.91 -10.33
CA GLY A 181 19.57 -3.71 -9.66
C GLY A 181 18.49 -2.91 -8.94
N GLY A 182 17.30 -2.78 -9.53
CA GLY A 182 16.16 -2.16 -8.87
C GLY A 182 15.58 -2.98 -7.71
N GLN A 183 15.65 -4.31 -7.80
CA GLN A 183 15.30 -5.17 -6.67
C GLN A 183 16.29 -4.98 -5.51
N VAL A 184 17.60 -4.89 -5.78
CA VAL A 184 18.62 -4.56 -4.75
C VAL A 184 18.32 -3.20 -4.12
N PHE A 185 17.97 -2.19 -4.91
CA PHE A 185 17.58 -0.87 -4.38
C PHE A 185 16.40 -0.94 -3.39
N LYS A 186 15.46 -1.86 -3.63
CA LYS A 186 14.30 -2.10 -2.76
C LYS A 186 14.65 -2.94 -1.53
N ASP A 187 15.39 -4.03 -1.71
CA ASP A 187 15.74 -4.98 -0.65
C ASP A 187 16.67 -4.37 0.41
N TYR A 188 17.56 -3.46 -0.01
CA TYR A 188 18.41 -2.68 0.89
C TYR A 188 17.76 -1.36 1.31
N GLU A 189 16.46 -1.19 1.04
CA GLU A 189 15.63 -0.06 1.45
C GLU A 189 16.18 1.32 1.11
N CYS A 190 16.92 1.45 -0.01
CA CYS A 190 17.53 2.70 -0.43
C CYS A 190 16.47 3.81 -0.63
N PHE A 191 15.25 3.44 -1.00
CA PHE A 191 14.09 4.32 -1.19
C PHE A 191 13.64 5.10 0.06
N ASN A 192 14.01 4.62 1.26
CA ASN A 192 13.71 5.32 2.51
C ASN A 192 14.45 6.67 2.60
N CYS A 193 15.60 6.78 1.93
CA CYS A 193 16.42 7.99 1.93
C CYS A 193 16.55 8.63 0.54
N HIS A 194 16.50 7.85 -0.53
CA HIS A 194 16.69 8.34 -1.90
C HIS A 194 15.38 8.31 -2.69
N ASP A 195 15.21 9.31 -3.55
CA ASP A 195 14.13 9.35 -4.54
C ASP A 195 14.73 9.10 -5.93
N ILE A 196 14.05 8.30 -6.74
CA ILE A 196 14.47 7.89 -8.09
C ILE A 196 13.49 8.34 -9.17
N GLU A 197 12.40 9.00 -8.78
CA GLU A 197 11.44 9.54 -9.73
C GLU A 197 11.96 10.84 -10.37
N PRO A 198 11.73 11.06 -11.68
CA PRO A 198 12.02 12.34 -12.30
C PRO A 198 11.29 13.49 -11.59
N GLY A 199 12.03 14.47 -11.06
CA GLY A 199 11.45 15.55 -10.25
C GLY A 199 11.20 15.19 -8.78
N GLY A 200 11.77 14.08 -8.32
CA GLY A 200 11.71 13.63 -6.93
C GLY A 200 12.21 14.68 -5.94
N ILE A 201 11.66 14.64 -4.72
CA ILE A 201 11.93 15.66 -3.69
C ILE A 201 13.15 15.21 -2.87
N PRO A 202 14.11 16.10 -2.56
CA PRO A 202 15.16 15.86 -1.58
C PRO A 202 14.59 15.28 -0.28
N LYS A 203 15.05 14.08 0.11
CA LYS A 203 14.71 13.46 1.40
C LYS A 203 15.95 13.55 2.31
N ARG A 204 16.14 12.55 3.16
CA ARG A 204 17.34 12.36 3.98
C ARG A 204 18.61 12.15 3.13
N GLY A 205 18.47 11.61 1.92
CA GLY A 205 19.49 11.60 0.88
C GLY A 205 19.04 12.35 -0.38
N PRO A 206 19.95 12.60 -1.33
CA PRO A 206 19.65 13.26 -2.60
C PRO A 206 18.64 12.47 -3.42
N ALA A 207 17.77 13.20 -4.14
CA ALA A 207 16.91 12.65 -5.18
C ALA A 207 17.77 12.30 -6.40
N LEU A 208 18.11 11.02 -6.55
CA LEU A 208 19.10 10.49 -7.49
C LEU A 208 18.74 10.79 -8.95
N ALA A 209 17.46 10.81 -9.30
CA ALA A 209 17.02 11.16 -10.66
C ALA A 209 17.02 12.68 -10.94
N SER A 210 17.18 13.51 -9.91
CA SER A 210 17.17 14.98 -10.00
C SER A 210 18.55 15.60 -9.84
N VAL A 211 19.57 14.81 -9.50
CA VAL A 211 20.96 15.27 -9.33
C VAL A 211 21.89 14.52 -10.26
N ASN A 212 23.03 15.13 -10.59
CA ASN A 212 24.08 14.42 -11.31
C ASN A 212 24.82 13.50 -10.32
N ILE A 213 24.56 12.20 -10.42
CA ILE A 213 25.21 11.16 -9.59
C ILE A 213 26.53 10.64 -10.19
N GLY A 214 26.96 11.18 -11.33
CA GLY A 214 28.19 10.79 -12.01
C GLY A 214 28.05 9.58 -12.92
N ASP A 215 29.19 9.02 -13.31
CA ASP A 215 29.27 7.79 -14.10
C ASP A 215 29.22 6.54 -13.22
N LYS A 216 29.24 5.38 -13.86
CA LYS A 216 29.23 4.06 -13.22
C LYS A 216 30.23 3.92 -12.06
N GLU A 217 31.47 4.39 -12.24
CA GLU A 217 32.50 4.27 -11.21
C GLU A 217 32.24 5.22 -10.04
N LYS A 218 31.78 6.44 -10.33
CA LYS A 218 31.37 7.38 -9.29
C LYS A 218 30.20 6.85 -8.46
N ILE A 219 29.19 6.28 -9.11
CA ILE A 219 28.04 5.68 -8.44
C ILE A 219 28.49 4.53 -7.52
N ARG A 220 29.38 3.65 -8.01
CA ARG A 220 29.95 2.56 -7.21
C ARG A 220 30.68 3.08 -5.99
N GLU A 221 31.56 4.07 -6.17
CA GLU A 221 32.32 4.69 -5.08
C GLU A 221 31.38 5.30 -4.04
N SER A 222 30.31 6.00 -4.47
CA SER A 222 29.34 6.57 -3.55
C SER A 222 28.54 5.52 -2.76
N ILE A 223 28.38 4.28 -3.26
CA ILE A 223 27.73 3.19 -2.50
C ILE A 223 28.69 2.52 -1.53
N VAL A 224 29.93 2.26 -1.97
CA VAL A 224 30.93 1.51 -1.19
C VAL A 224 31.62 2.43 -0.16
N GLU A 225 31.89 3.67 -0.53
CA GLU A 225 32.59 4.69 0.26
C GLU A 225 31.74 5.98 0.35
N PRO A 226 30.53 5.93 0.94
CA PRO A 226 29.58 7.05 0.90
C PRO A 226 30.06 8.33 1.59
N ARG A 227 31.14 8.24 2.39
CA ARG A 227 31.73 9.37 3.13
C ARG A 227 32.85 10.07 2.37
N LYS A 228 33.27 9.55 1.23
CA LYS A 228 34.40 10.09 0.46
C LYS A 228 34.06 11.38 -0.25
N GLU A 229 32.89 11.44 -0.87
CA GLU A 229 32.37 12.64 -1.51
C GLU A 229 30.88 12.77 -1.21
N ILE A 230 30.52 13.89 -0.56
CA ILE A 230 29.15 14.16 -0.13
C ILE A 230 28.47 15.05 -1.17
N ALA A 231 27.24 14.69 -1.55
CA ALA A 231 26.43 15.49 -2.43
C ALA A 231 26.23 16.90 -1.86
N LYS A 232 26.34 17.92 -2.71
CA LYS A 232 26.18 19.32 -2.32
C LYS A 232 24.82 19.54 -1.62
N GLY A 233 24.84 20.16 -0.45
CA GLY A 233 23.64 20.41 0.37
C GLY A 233 23.32 19.30 1.39
N TYR A 234 24.13 18.24 1.45
CA TYR A 234 24.01 17.13 2.42
C TYR A 234 25.20 17.05 3.38
N GLU A 235 25.95 18.14 3.55
CA GLU A 235 27.19 18.15 4.35
C GLU A 235 26.93 17.79 5.83
N ARG A 236 25.72 18.04 6.34
CA ARG A 236 25.32 17.71 7.72
C ARG A 236 24.93 16.24 7.89
N GLU A 237 24.64 15.56 6.79
CA GLU A 237 24.14 14.20 6.71
C GLU A 237 25.26 13.19 6.37
N THR A 238 26.53 13.59 6.46
CA THR A 238 27.74 12.81 6.11
C THR A 238 27.77 11.38 6.70
N LYS A 239 27.17 11.14 7.88
CA LYS A 239 27.15 9.82 8.55
C LYS A 239 25.85 9.04 8.34
N THR A 240 24.94 9.56 7.52
CA THR A 240 23.59 9.03 7.38
C THR A 240 23.53 7.83 6.43
N MET A 241 24.33 7.84 5.36
CA MET A 241 24.44 6.71 4.45
C MET A 241 25.39 5.66 5.05
N PRO A 242 24.92 4.41 5.25
CA PRO A 242 25.75 3.34 5.81
C PRO A 242 26.95 2.98 4.94
N ASP A 243 28.09 2.67 5.58
CA ASP A 243 29.38 2.34 4.95
C ASP A 243 29.65 0.84 4.81
N TYR A 244 28.66 -0.01 5.10
CA TYR A 244 28.80 -1.47 5.04
C TYR A 244 28.30 -2.11 3.75
N TYR A 245 27.68 -1.35 2.83
CA TYR A 245 27.09 -1.92 1.61
C TYR A 245 28.10 -2.62 0.71
N GLY A 246 29.35 -2.12 0.65
CA GLY A 246 30.43 -2.80 -0.07
C GLY A 246 30.78 -4.18 0.46
N THR A 247 30.37 -4.51 1.69
CA THR A 247 30.57 -5.84 2.30
C THR A 247 29.29 -6.68 2.34
N GLN A 248 28.11 -6.05 2.36
CA GLN A 248 26.83 -6.76 2.44
C GLN A 248 26.26 -7.15 1.08
N ILE A 249 26.46 -6.30 0.06
CA ILE A 249 25.94 -6.55 -1.28
C ILE A 249 26.97 -7.38 -2.06
N GLU A 250 26.55 -8.55 -2.54
CA GLU A 250 27.39 -9.41 -3.37
C GLU A 250 27.76 -8.72 -4.69
N LYS A 251 28.95 -9.01 -5.23
CA LYS A 251 29.58 -8.25 -6.30
C LYS A 251 28.69 -8.09 -7.54
N ASN A 252 28.04 -9.16 -7.99
CA ASN A 252 27.18 -9.13 -9.18
C ASN A 252 25.91 -8.30 -8.94
N TYR A 253 25.36 -8.36 -7.72
CA TYR A 253 24.20 -7.57 -7.32
C TYR A 253 24.54 -6.09 -7.15
N LEU A 254 25.71 -5.77 -6.60
CA LEU A 254 26.20 -4.39 -6.50
C LEU A 254 26.41 -3.79 -7.89
N GLU A 255 26.98 -4.57 -8.81
CA GLU A 255 27.14 -4.19 -10.20
C GLU A 255 25.79 -3.94 -10.89
N ALA A 256 24.80 -4.82 -10.68
CA ALA A 256 23.44 -4.62 -11.18
C ALA A 256 22.80 -3.34 -10.62
N LEU A 257 22.96 -3.07 -9.31
CA LEU A 257 22.50 -1.83 -8.68
C LEU A 257 23.14 -0.59 -9.31
N VAL A 258 24.45 -0.61 -9.54
CA VAL A 258 25.16 0.50 -10.19
C VAL A 258 24.64 0.72 -11.61
N ARG A 259 24.45 -0.35 -12.41
CA ARG A 259 23.89 -0.25 -13.77
C ARG A 259 22.45 0.27 -13.77
N TYR A 260 21.65 -0.17 -12.81
CA TYR A 260 20.30 0.35 -12.61
C TYR A 260 20.33 1.86 -12.34
N LEU A 261 21.19 2.31 -11.41
CA LEU A 261 21.36 3.72 -11.07
C LEU A 261 21.91 4.57 -12.23
N GLU A 262 22.80 4.03 -13.06
CA GLU A 262 23.31 4.72 -14.26
C GLU A 262 22.20 5.01 -15.30
N ASN A 263 21.12 4.21 -15.27
CA ASN A 263 19.99 4.30 -16.20
C ASN A 263 18.75 4.97 -15.61
N ILE A 264 18.81 5.49 -14.38
CA ILE A 264 17.66 6.19 -13.75
C ILE A 264 17.25 7.39 -14.61
N GLY A 265 15.96 7.49 -14.90
CA GLY A 265 15.40 8.57 -15.71
C GLY A 265 15.61 8.45 -17.24
N LYS A 266 16.50 7.57 -17.73
CA LYS A 266 16.69 7.34 -19.19
C LYS A 266 15.80 6.23 -19.74
N VAL A 267 15.59 5.20 -18.93
CA VAL A 267 14.61 4.13 -19.17
C VAL A 267 13.75 4.08 -17.93
N ARG A 268 12.44 4.32 -18.05
CA ARG A 268 11.51 4.00 -16.95
C ARG A 268 11.44 2.48 -16.85
N ILE A 269 12.45 1.89 -16.22
CA ILE A 269 12.50 0.48 -15.86
C ILE A 269 11.50 0.33 -14.72
N THR A 270 10.29 -0.12 -15.05
CA THR A 270 9.47 -0.79 -14.07
C THR A 270 10.24 -2.06 -13.71
N THR A 271 10.87 -2.11 -12.54
CA THR A 271 11.65 -3.27 -12.06
C THR A 271 10.77 -4.47 -11.71
N GLU A 272 9.46 -4.25 -11.85
CA GLU A 272 8.36 -5.17 -11.69
C GLU A 272 8.54 -6.34 -12.68
N LYS A 273 8.78 -7.52 -12.12
CA LYS A 273 8.81 -8.81 -12.81
C LYS A 273 7.63 -9.65 -12.33
N MET A 274 7.06 -10.49 -13.20
CA MET A 274 6.07 -11.46 -12.76
C MET A 274 6.67 -12.34 -11.66
N PRO A 275 5.99 -12.51 -10.50
CA PRO A 275 6.50 -13.38 -9.45
C PRO A 275 6.69 -14.83 -9.92
N ASP A 276 7.70 -15.50 -9.37
CA ASP A 276 8.08 -16.84 -9.80
C ASP A 276 6.89 -17.81 -9.68
N GLY A 277 6.58 -18.53 -10.78
CA GLY A 277 5.51 -19.52 -10.85
C GLY A 277 4.11 -18.97 -11.18
N TRP A 278 3.92 -17.65 -11.22
CA TRP A 278 2.58 -17.06 -11.35
C TRP A 278 1.96 -17.18 -12.74
N TRP A 279 2.79 -17.24 -13.78
CA TRP A 279 2.33 -17.40 -15.17
C TRP A 279 1.44 -18.63 -15.41
N THR A 280 1.58 -19.65 -14.57
CA THR A 280 0.91 -20.94 -14.75
C THR A 280 0.13 -21.39 -13.52
N ASP A 281 0.07 -20.59 -12.46
CA ASP A 281 -0.64 -20.94 -11.24
C ASP A 281 -2.17 -20.82 -11.49
N PRO A 282 -2.95 -21.91 -11.33
CA PRO A 282 -4.39 -21.90 -11.59
C PRO A 282 -5.17 -20.89 -10.74
N LYS A 283 -4.74 -20.64 -9.50
CA LYS A 283 -5.37 -19.68 -8.60
C LYS A 283 -5.12 -18.26 -9.09
N ILE A 284 -3.88 -17.94 -9.47
CA ILE A 284 -3.51 -16.63 -10.01
C ILE A 284 -4.26 -16.33 -11.30
N LEU A 285 -4.33 -17.31 -12.21
CA LEU A 285 -5.05 -17.18 -13.48
C LEU A 285 -6.55 -16.97 -13.28
N ARG A 286 -7.16 -17.66 -12.30
CA ARG A 286 -8.57 -17.47 -11.94
C ARG A 286 -8.85 -16.10 -11.32
N GLU A 287 -8.02 -15.65 -10.41
CA GLU A 287 -8.16 -14.30 -9.83
C GLU A 287 -7.94 -13.22 -10.91
N GLY A 288 -7.00 -13.45 -11.84
CA GLY A 288 -6.78 -12.58 -13.01
C GLY A 288 -7.99 -12.53 -13.95
N TYR A 289 -8.64 -13.67 -14.21
CA TYR A 289 -9.89 -13.77 -14.97
C TYR A 289 -11.02 -12.95 -14.33
N GLU A 290 -11.21 -13.09 -13.01
CA GLU A 290 -12.26 -12.37 -12.28
C GLU A 290 -12.07 -10.84 -12.34
N ILE A 291 -10.82 -10.37 -12.38
CA ILE A 291 -10.49 -8.97 -12.60
C ILE A 291 -10.74 -8.58 -14.06
N PHE A 292 -10.27 -9.38 -15.03
CA PHE A 292 -10.44 -9.08 -16.46
C PHE A 292 -11.92 -8.94 -16.87
N GLU A 293 -12.78 -9.79 -16.33
CA GLU A 293 -14.24 -9.80 -16.55
C GLU A 293 -14.99 -8.75 -15.71
N GLY A 294 -14.33 -8.05 -14.79
CA GLY A 294 -15.00 -7.13 -13.86
C GLY A 294 -15.92 -7.81 -12.84
N ILE A 295 -15.73 -9.12 -12.59
CA ILE A 295 -16.47 -9.88 -11.56
C ILE A 295 -16.07 -9.39 -10.17
N LYS A 296 -14.77 -9.16 -9.96
CA LYS A 296 -14.23 -8.71 -8.68
C LYS A 296 -14.51 -7.23 -8.41
N ASN A 297 -14.45 -6.41 -9.45
CA ASN A 297 -14.78 -4.99 -9.40
C ASN A 297 -15.37 -4.56 -10.76
N SER A 298 -16.64 -4.16 -10.78
CA SER A 298 -17.33 -3.77 -12.01
C SER A 298 -16.75 -2.50 -12.66
N ASP A 299 -16.04 -1.67 -11.89
CA ASP A 299 -15.34 -0.49 -12.42
C ASP A 299 -14.05 -0.87 -13.17
N VAL A 300 -13.57 -2.11 -12.99
CA VAL A 300 -12.36 -2.65 -13.62
C VAL A 300 -12.76 -3.82 -14.51
N ALA A 301 -13.27 -3.50 -15.71
CA ALA A 301 -13.77 -4.48 -16.66
C ALA A 301 -12.97 -4.44 -17.97
N CYS A 302 -11.78 -5.05 -17.99
CA CYS A 302 -10.88 -5.04 -19.14
C CYS A 302 -11.55 -5.58 -20.43
N PHE A 303 -12.39 -6.61 -20.28
CA PHE A 303 -13.11 -7.24 -21.38
C PHE A 303 -14.03 -6.28 -22.14
N SER A 304 -14.49 -5.19 -21.52
CA SER A 304 -15.41 -4.24 -22.14
C SER A 304 -14.83 -3.59 -23.40
N CYS A 305 -13.50 -3.40 -23.42
CA CYS A 305 -12.77 -2.87 -24.56
C CYS A 305 -11.91 -3.92 -25.28
N HIS A 306 -11.33 -4.88 -24.54
CA HIS A 306 -10.42 -5.89 -25.08
C HIS A 306 -11.08 -7.21 -25.49
N GLY A 307 -12.39 -7.35 -25.25
CA GLY A 307 -13.18 -8.56 -25.52
C GLY A 307 -12.89 -9.70 -24.54
N LYS A 308 -13.91 -10.51 -24.26
CA LYS A 308 -13.77 -11.70 -23.38
C LYS A 308 -12.80 -12.73 -23.93
N ASP A 309 -12.64 -12.72 -25.25
CA ASP A 309 -11.84 -13.65 -25.99
C ASP A 309 -10.50 -13.01 -26.43
N GLY A 310 -10.20 -11.77 -26.02
CA GLY A 310 -8.98 -11.02 -26.35
C GLY A 310 -9.01 -10.31 -27.70
N ILE A 311 -10.14 -10.34 -28.41
CA ILE A 311 -10.38 -9.54 -29.62
C ILE A 311 -10.96 -8.18 -29.20
N PRO A 312 -10.36 -7.05 -29.64
CA PRO A 312 -10.79 -5.74 -29.20
C PRO A 312 -12.21 -5.43 -29.67
N LEU A 313 -13.05 -4.97 -28.75
CA LEU A 313 -14.42 -4.48 -29.00
C LEU A 313 -14.46 -2.97 -29.21
N MET A 314 -13.41 -2.27 -28.76
CA MET A 314 -13.26 -0.82 -28.90
C MET A 314 -12.24 -0.49 -29.99
N THR A 315 -12.53 0.54 -30.78
CA THR A 315 -11.58 1.08 -31.76
C THR A 315 -10.27 1.48 -31.07
N GLU A 316 -9.14 1.13 -31.68
CA GLU A 316 -7.76 1.36 -31.17
C GLU A 316 -7.32 0.54 -29.96
N ALA A 317 -8.21 -0.26 -29.33
CA ALA A 317 -7.79 -1.20 -28.32
C ALA A 317 -6.86 -2.27 -28.92
N ALA A 318 -5.80 -2.62 -28.19
CA ALA A 318 -4.85 -3.64 -28.64
C ALA A 318 -5.53 -5.02 -28.71
N ASN A 319 -5.24 -5.76 -29.78
CA ASN A 319 -5.59 -7.17 -29.87
C ASN A 319 -4.66 -8.00 -28.99
N LEU A 320 -5.19 -8.59 -27.92
CA LEU A 320 -4.42 -9.34 -26.94
C LEU A 320 -3.98 -10.72 -27.46
N ARG A 321 -4.46 -11.13 -28.64
CA ARG A 321 -4.03 -12.35 -29.35
C ARG A 321 -2.89 -12.10 -30.34
N ASP A 322 -2.53 -10.84 -30.61
CA ASP A 322 -1.43 -10.51 -31.52
C ASP A 322 -0.12 -10.97 -30.91
N THR A 323 0.35 -12.14 -31.37
CA THR A 323 1.51 -12.80 -30.79
C THR A 323 2.79 -12.01 -30.98
N ALA A 324 2.96 -11.33 -32.12
CA ALA A 324 4.13 -10.52 -32.39
C ALA A 324 4.16 -9.29 -31.48
N ARG A 325 3.01 -8.60 -31.34
CA ARG A 325 2.91 -7.41 -30.48
C ARG A 325 3.07 -7.75 -29.00
N MET A 326 2.41 -8.81 -28.53
CA MET A 326 2.45 -9.19 -27.11
C MET A 326 3.80 -9.77 -26.71
N ALA A 327 4.43 -10.60 -27.55
CA ALA A 327 5.77 -11.13 -27.30
C ALA A 327 6.87 -10.06 -27.33
N ALA A 328 6.65 -8.92 -28.00
CA ALA A 328 7.61 -7.82 -28.01
C ALA A 328 7.70 -7.05 -26.68
N LEU A 329 6.65 -7.12 -25.84
CA LEU A 329 6.59 -6.44 -24.55
C LEU A 329 7.27 -7.30 -23.47
N SER A 330 8.01 -6.69 -22.55
CA SER A 330 8.45 -7.41 -21.36
C SER A 330 7.38 -7.45 -20.26
N ASP A 331 7.64 -8.22 -19.20
CA ASP A 331 6.87 -8.20 -17.94
C ASP A 331 6.68 -6.75 -17.44
N ALA A 332 7.78 -6.00 -17.42
CA ALA A 332 7.83 -4.61 -17.00
C ALA A 332 6.97 -3.70 -17.90
N ASP A 333 7.05 -3.87 -19.22
CA ASP A 333 6.26 -3.10 -20.19
C ASP A 333 4.77 -3.40 -20.08
N LEU A 334 4.41 -4.68 -19.89
CA LEU A 334 3.03 -5.11 -19.65
C LEU A 334 2.50 -4.52 -18.36
N PHE A 335 3.27 -4.65 -17.27
CA PHE A 335 2.91 -4.11 -15.97
C PHE A 335 2.68 -2.61 -16.05
N LYS A 336 3.62 -1.87 -16.63
CA LYS A 336 3.50 -0.43 -16.80
C LYS A 336 2.27 -0.04 -17.60
N THR A 337 2.03 -0.72 -18.72
CA THR A 337 0.89 -0.43 -19.61
C THR A 337 -0.44 -0.63 -18.87
N VAL A 338 -0.57 -1.71 -18.08
CA VAL A 338 -1.79 -1.94 -17.30
C VAL A 338 -1.87 -1.00 -16.09
N SER A 339 -0.77 -0.77 -15.37
CA SER A 339 -0.77 0.04 -14.15
C SER A 339 -0.99 1.53 -14.43
N GLU A 340 -0.31 2.07 -15.43
CA GLU A 340 -0.33 3.50 -15.77
C GLU A 340 -1.40 3.84 -16.82
N GLY A 341 -2.00 2.83 -17.46
CA GLY A 341 -2.87 3.02 -18.60
C GLY A 341 -2.10 3.53 -19.82
N ARG A 342 -2.83 4.09 -20.78
CA ARG A 342 -2.22 4.78 -21.93
C ARG A 342 -2.72 6.22 -22.01
N PRO A 343 -1.82 7.21 -21.89
CA PRO A 343 -2.16 8.63 -22.07
C PRO A 343 -2.88 8.85 -23.39
N ASP A 344 -3.84 9.78 -23.39
CA ASP A 344 -4.64 10.14 -24.56
C ASP A 344 -5.47 8.99 -25.17
N THR A 345 -5.72 7.93 -24.40
CA THR A 345 -6.62 6.83 -24.79
C THR A 345 -7.65 6.52 -23.69
N PRO A 346 -8.73 5.78 -24.01
CA PRO A 346 -9.66 5.27 -23.00
C PRO A 346 -9.08 4.27 -21.99
N MET A 347 -7.84 3.80 -22.16
CA MET A 347 -7.21 2.84 -21.24
C MET A 347 -6.72 3.57 -19.97
N ALA A 348 -7.55 3.55 -18.93
CA ALA A 348 -7.28 4.20 -17.64
C ALA A 348 -6.06 3.62 -16.90
N ALA A 349 -5.53 4.39 -15.95
CA ALA A 349 -4.49 3.96 -15.03
C ALA A 349 -5.08 3.06 -13.93
N TRP A 350 -4.86 1.74 -14.03
CA TRP A 350 -5.48 0.80 -13.09
C TRP A 350 -4.81 0.75 -11.71
N LYS A 351 -3.63 1.36 -11.53
CA LYS A 351 -2.93 1.44 -10.23
C LYS A 351 -3.73 2.14 -9.12
N ASP A 352 -4.70 2.97 -9.48
CA ASP A 352 -5.56 3.67 -8.51
C ASP A 352 -6.75 2.80 -8.06
N TYR A 353 -7.02 1.69 -8.77
CA TYR A 353 -8.16 0.79 -8.54
C TYR A 353 -7.71 -0.62 -8.12
N LEU A 354 -6.50 -1.03 -8.51
CA LEU A 354 -5.94 -2.35 -8.26
C LEU A 354 -4.57 -2.22 -7.56
N PRO A 355 -4.29 -3.02 -6.51
CA PRO A 355 -2.93 -3.16 -6.01
C PRO A 355 -2.04 -3.88 -7.04
N ASN A 356 -0.72 -3.67 -6.97
CA ASN A 356 0.25 -4.26 -7.90
C ASN A 356 0.09 -5.78 -8.06
N GLU A 357 -0.22 -6.48 -6.98
CA GLU A 357 -0.45 -7.93 -7.00
C GLU A 357 -1.60 -8.34 -7.93
N GLU A 358 -2.68 -7.55 -7.96
CA GLU A 358 -3.85 -7.79 -8.81
C GLU A 358 -3.58 -7.43 -10.26
N ILE A 359 -2.76 -6.42 -10.50
CA ILE A 359 -2.27 -6.07 -11.84
C ILE A 359 -1.46 -7.26 -12.40
N TRP A 360 -0.61 -7.89 -11.60
CA TRP A 360 0.12 -9.08 -12.02
C TRP A 360 -0.80 -10.28 -12.33
N LYS A 361 -1.81 -10.51 -11.52
CA LYS A 361 -2.82 -11.58 -11.76
C LYS A 361 -3.53 -11.38 -13.09
N VAL A 362 -4.00 -10.16 -13.40
CA VAL A 362 -4.66 -9.91 -14.68
C VAL A 362 -3.69 -10.01 -15.86
N ILE A 363 -2.42 -9.62 -15.71
CA ILE A 363 -1.39 -9.80 -16.75
C ILE A 363 -1.13 -11.28 -17.02
N ALA A 364 -1.07 -12.12 -15.99
CA ALA A 364 -0.93 -13.57 -16.13
C ALA A 364 -2.09 -14.16 -16.96
N TYR A 365 -3.32 -13.69 -16.72
CA TYR A 365 -4.49 -14.08 -17.51
C TYR A 365 -4.43 -13.55 -18.95
N ILE A 366 -4.09 -12.27 -19.16
CA ILE A 366 -3.92 -11.66 -20.49
C ILE A 366 -2.91 -12.43 -21.34
N ASN A 367 -1.84 -12.92 -20.72
CA ASN A 367 -0.80 -13.70 -21.39
C ASN A 367 -1.31 -15.01 -22.01
N MET A 368 -2.43 -15.55 -21.53
CA MET A 368 -3.02 -16.75 -22.14
C MET A 368 -3.57 -16.49 -23.55
N PHE A 369 -4.01 -15.26 -23.87
CA PHE A 369 -4.64 -14.97 -25.17
C PHE A 369 -3.70 -15.18 -26.35
N HIS A 370 -2.47 -14.69 -26.27
CA HIS A 370 -1.47 -14.85 -27.32
C HIS A 370 -0.75 -16.21 -27.29
N HIS A 371 -0.97 -17.01 -26.24
CA HIS A 371 -0.56 -18.42 -26.16
C HIS A 371 -1.66 -19.41 -26.59
N GLY A 372 -2.71 -18.93 -27.25
CA GLY A 372 -3.81 -19.78 -27.73
C GLY A 372 -4.66 -20.37 -26.61
N GLY A 373 -4.83 -19.63 -25.51
CA GLY A 373 -5.67 -20.00 -24.36
C GLY A 373 -4.97 -20.90 -23.35
N LYS A 374 -3.66 -21.08 -23.47
CA LYS A 374 -2.86 -21.95 -22.60
C LYS A 374 -2.07 -21.12 -21.61
N ALA A 375 -2.01 -21.58 -20.36
CA ALA A 375 -1.11 -21.07 -19.35
C ALA A 375 0.34 -21.39 -19.74
N LYS A 376 1.15 -20.36 -19.96
CA LYS A 376 2.58 -20.47 -20.32
C LYS A 376 3.36 -19.31 -19.73
N ALA A 377 4.64 -19.53 -19.43
CA ALA A 377 5.53 -18.45 -19.04
C ALA A 377 5.75 -17.48 -20.20
N HIS A 378 5.60 -16.18 -19.93
CA HIS A 378 5.91 -15.13 -20.90
C HIS A 378 7.42 -15.02 -21.10
N LYS A 379 7.85 -14.80 -22.35
CA LYS A 379 9.24 -14.54 -22.72
C LYS A 379 9.28 -13.47 -23.81
N LYS A 380 9.92 -12.35 -23.50
CA LYS A 380 10.14 -11.27 -24.46
C LYS A 380 10.91 -11.78 -25.68
N GLY A 381 10.43 -11.48 -26.88
CA GLY A 381 11.03 -11.88 -28.14
C GLY A 381 10.80 -13.35 -28.52
N GLU A 382 9.95 -14.09 -27.79
CA GLU A 382 9.58 -15.45 -28.18
C GLU A 382 8.86 -15.46 -29.54
N THR A 383 9.29 -16.35 -30.43
CA THR A 383 8.60 -16.56 -31.70
C THR A 383 7.42 -17.49 -31.49
N LEU A 384 6.22 -16.92 -31.50
CA LEU A 384 4.97 -17.64 -31.29
C LEU A 384 4.19 -17.75 -32.60
N SER A 385 3.63 -18.94 -32.87
CA SER A 385 2.72 -19.14 -34.01
C SER A 385 1.50 -18.21 -33.88
N PRO A 386 1.05 -17.59 -34.97
CA PRO A 386 -0.14 -16.73 -34.94
C PRO A 386 -1.35 -17.49 -34.39
N VAL A 387 -2.09 -16.85 -33.47
CA VAL A 387 -3.37 -17.36 -33.01
C VAL A 387 -4.38 -17.21 -34.14
N ALA A 388 -5.05 -18.30 -34.51
CA ALA A 388 -6.02 -18.29 -35.61
C ALA A 388 -7.17 -17.31 -35.33
N ALA A 389 -7.36 -16.34 -36.23
CA ALA A 389 -8.37 -15.27 -36.07
C ALA A 389 -9.81 -15.80 -35.94
N ASN A 390 -10.09 -16.99 -36.49
CA ASN A 390 -11.43 -17.58 -36.56
C ASN A 390 -11.72 -18.61 -35.46
N GLN A 391 -10.82 -18.80 -34.49
CA GLN A 391 -11.05 -19.69 -33.36
C GLN A 391 -11.25 -18.90 -32.07
N PRO A 392 -12.33 -19.15 -31.31
CA PRO A 392 -12.47 -18.56 -29.98
C PRO A 392 -11.34 -19.09 -29.09
N VAL A 393 -10.53 -18.18 -28.57
CA VAL A 393 -9.58 -18.49 -27.51
C VAL A 393 -10.35 -18.39 -26.21
N VAL A 394 -10.69 -19.54 -25.63
CA VAL A 394 -11.18 -19.63 -24.27
C VAL A 394 -9.98 -20.00 -23.40
N PRO A 395 -9.47 -19.10 -22.56
CA PRO A 395 -8.42 -19.43 -21.63
C PRO A 395 -8.86 -20.61 -20.75
N VAL A 396 -8.14 -21.73 -20.83
CA VAL A 396 -8.41 -22.90 -19.99
C VAL A 396 -7.61 -22.72 -18.72
N ILE A 397 -8.29 -22.31 -17.64
CA ILE A 397 -7.71 -22.26 -16.30
C ILE A 397 -7.57 -23.72 -15.84
N PRO A 398 -6.34 -24.21 -15.57
CA PRO A 398 -6.10 -25.62 -15.24
C PRO A 398 -6.74 -26.10 -13.93
#